data_AF-A0A2N6N9A0-F1
#
_entry.id   AF-A0A2N6N9A0-F1
#
_cell.length_a   1.000
_cell.length_b   1.000
_cell.length_c   1.000
_cell.angle_alpha   90.00
_cell.angle_beta   90.00
_cell.angle_gamma   90.00
#
_symmetry.space_group_name_H-M   'P 1'
#
loop_
_entity.id
_entity.type
_entity.pdbx_description
1 polymer ?
#
loop_
_entity_poly.entity_id
_entity_poly.type
_entity_poly.pdbx_seq_one_letter_code
_entity_poly.pdbx_strand_id
1 'polypeptide(L)'
;MADVELPAVEADIKIPPSSQAPPASQSHFTKFENFIPDNDAPFDKEFARLAASQEWIAGSQEYKPPEEDAAADEMTEEATILEGYQALCGEVGLTRYDTTQECQRELKKTLVNIVDLIDARRTMKEVKVWQDFEAFRAYTLNGMTIDVEEGARGSKRVTKNRK
;
A
#
# COMPACT_ATOMS: atom_id res chain seq x y z
N MET A 1 -5.18 -64.57 -8.13
CA MET A 1 -3.76 -65.00 -8.05
C MET A 1 -3.13 -64.66 -9.38
N ALA A 2 -2.08 -63.90 -9.53
CA ALA A 2 -1.36 -62.93 -8.71
C ALA A 2 -0.35 -62.26 -9.69
N ASP A 3 -0.03 -60.99 -9.43
CA ASP A 3 1.16 -60.21 -9.84
C ASP A 3 1.76 -60.44 -11.23
N VAL A 4 1.66 -59.52 -12.20
CA VAL A 4 2.41 -58.24 -12.35
C VAL A 4 3.90 -58.38 -12.04
N GLU A 5 4.74 -58.45 -13.09
CA GLU A 5 6.10 -57.89 -13.03
C GLU A 5 6.59 -57.54 -14.45
N LEU A 6 6.49 -56.26 -14.81
CA LEU A 6 7.21 -55.65 -15.93
C LEU A 6 8.56 -55.14 -15.38
N PRO A 7 9.68 -55.29 -16.11
CA PRO A 7 11.00 -54.99 -15.57
C PRO A 7 11.22 -53.49 -15.35
N ALA A 8 11.91 -53.21 -14.25
CA ALA A 8 12.23 -51.91 -13.70
C ALA A 8 12.95 -50.99 -14.70
N VAL A 9 12.38 -49.79 -14.89
CA VAL A 9 13.11 -48.62 -15.37
C VAL A 9 13.52 -47.79 -14.16
N GLU A 10 14.83 -47.71 -13.94
CA GLU A 10 15.43 -46.96 -12.86
C GLU A 10 15.13 -45.47 -13.01
N ALA A 11 14.83 -44.84 -11.87
CA ALA A 11 14.32 -43.50 -11.74
C ALA A 11 15.43 -42.45 -11.92
N ASP A 12 15.18 -41.49 -12.80
CA ASP A 12 15.79 -40.16 -12.73
C ASP A 12 14.73 -39.12 -13.13
N ILE A 13 13.65 -39.06 -12.33
CA ILE A 13 12.66 -37.98 -12.43
C ILE A 13 13.30 -36.75 -11.79
N LYS A 14 13.96 -35.95 -12.63
CA LYS A 14 14.39 -34.60 -12.30
C LYS A 14 13.14 -33.78 -11.99
N ILE A 15 12.90 -33.58 -10.70
CA ILE A 15 11.83 -32.76 -10.15
C ILE A 15 11.92 -31.37 -10.81
N PRO A 16 10.84 -30.86 -11.43
CA PRO A 16 10.84 -29.50 -11.95
C PRO A 16 11.04 -28.51 -10.80
N PRO A 17 11.90 -27.49 -10.91
CA PRO A 17 11.93 -26.42 -9.92
C PRO A 17 10.63 -25.62 -10.05
N SER A 18 9.59 -26.06 -9.34
CA SER A 18 8.47 -25.24 -8.92
C SER A 18 9.01 -24.21 -7.92
N SER A 19 9.61 -23.15 -8.45
CA SER A 19 9.90 -21.90 -7.75
C SER A 19 10.17 -20.79 -8.76
N GLN A 20 9.33 -20.68 -9.79
CA GLN A 20 9.15 -19.37 -10.42
C GLN A 20 8.16 -18.62 -9.55
N ALA A 21 8.71 -17.76 -8.68
CA ALA A 21 8.02 -16.54 -8.28
C ALA A 21 7.41 -15.89 -9.55
N PRO A 22 6.27 -15.19 -9.44
CA PRO A 22 5.75 -14.41 -10.56
C PRO A 22 6.90 -13.59 -11.15
N PRO A 23 6.99 -13.43 -12.49
CA PRO A 23 8.04 -12.62 -13.09
C PRO A 23 8.05 -11.30 -12.35
N ALA A 24 9.22 -10.93 -11.80
CA ALA A 24 9.40 -9.65 -11.14
C ALA A 24 8.76 -8.60 -12.03
N SER A 25 7.73 -7.93 -11.52
CA SER A 25 7.12 -6.76 -12.13
C SER A 25 8.25 -5.94 -12.76
N GLN A 26 8.20 -5.71 -14.07
CA GLN A 26 9.26 -4.96 -14.76
C GLN A 26 9.58 -3.72 -13.93
N SER A 27 10.85 -3.61 -13.51
CA SER A 27 11.26 -2.58 -12.57
C SER A 27 10.87 -1.20 -13.11
N HIS A 28 10.28 -0.33 -12.29
CA HIS A 28 9.88 1.02 -12.71
C HIS A 28 11.04 1.78 -13.40
N PHE A 29 12.27 1.48 -12.98
CA PHE A 29 13.52 2.03 -13.48
C PHE A 29 13.88 1.64 -14.92
N THR A 30 13.18 0.67 -15.53
CA THR A 30 13.46 0.21 -16.91
C THR A 30 13.04 1.24 -17.98
N LYS A 31 12.30 2.28 -17.59
CA LYS A 31 11.85 3.36 -18.50
C LYS A 31 12.95 4.40 -18.80
N PHE A 32 14.01 4.44 -18.01
CA PHE A 32 15.07 5.45 -18.17
C PHE A 32 16.12 4.97 -19.16
N GLU A 33 16.36 5.76 -20.21
CA GLU A 33 17.42 5.47 -21.18
C GLU A 33 18.79 5.46 -20.50
N ASN A 34 19.64 4.49 -20.86
CA ASN A 34 20.97 4.27 -20.31
C ASN A 34 21.04 3.91 -18.81
N PHE A 35 19.92 3.51 -18.20
CA PHE A 35 19.90 2.98 -16.84
C PHE A 35 19.65 1.47 -16.86
N ILE A 36 20.47 0.70 -16.13
CA ILE A 36 20.31 -0.76 -15.97
C ILE A 36 19.85 -1.02 -14.53
N PRO A 37 18.57 -1.38 -14.31
CA PRO A 37 18.04 -1.67 -12.98
C PRO A 37 18.70 -2.89 -12.35
N ASP A 38 18.94 -2.83 -11.05
CA ASP A 38 19.40 -3.92 -10.21
C ASP A 38 18.24 -4.41 -9.33
N ASN A 39 17.69 -5.57 -9.68
CA ASN A 39 16.52 -6.15 -9.01
C ASN A 39 16.82 -6.65 -7.59
N ASP A 40 18.10 -6.75 -7.19
CA ASP A 40 18.50 -7.19 -5.85
C ASP A 40 18.76 -6.00 -4.90
N ALA A 41 18.70 -4.76 -5.39
CA ALA A 41 18.90 -3.55 -4.60
C ALA A 41 17.58 -2.99 -4.04
N PRO A 42 17.56 -2.48 -2.78
CA PRO A 42 16.39 -1.79 -2.24
C PRO A 42 16.11 -0.49 -2.99
N PHE A 43 14.83 -0.11 -3.07
CA PHE A 43 14.34 1.04 -3.85
C PHE A 43 15.15 2.34 -3.66
N ASP A 44 15.47 2.73 -2.42
CA ASP A 44 16.22 3.95 -2.14
C ASP A 44 17.62 3.96 -2.78
N LYS A 45 18.25 2.79 -2.89
CA LYS A 45 19.56 2.65 -3.53
C LYS A 45 19.46 2.72 -5.05
N GLU A 46 18.41 2.12 -5.63
CA GLU A 46 18.14 2.21 -7.06
C GLU A 46 17.75 3.63 -7.48
N PHE A 47 16.94 4.32 -6.67
CA PHE A 47 16.61 5.73 -6.88
C PHE A 47 17.84 6.63 -6.78
N ALA A 48 18.72 6.41 -5.80
CA ALA A 48 19.97 7.16 -5.69
C ALA A 48 20.90 6.94 -6.89
N ARG A 49 20.97 5.70 -7.42
CA ARG A 49 21.72 5.39 -8.65
C ARG A 49 21.12 6.06 -9.87
N LEU A 50 19.79 6.05 -10.00
CA LEU A 50 19.09 6.73 -11.07
C LEU A 50 19.37 8.23 -11.02
N ALA A 51 19.16 8.85 -9.86
CA ALA A 51 19.41 10.27 -9.63
C ALA A 51 20.86 10.65 -9.98
N ALA A 52 21.84 9.84 -9.57
CA ALA A 52 23.25 10.06 -9.94
C ALA A 52 23.50 9.94 -11.45
N SER A 53 22.83 9.00 -12.14
CA SER A 53 22.95 8.84 -13.60
C SER A 53 22.33 10.01 -14.38
N GLN A 54 21.37 10.71 -13.78
CA GLN A 54 20.68 11.88 -14.34
C GLN A 54 21.25 13.21 -13.82
N GLU A 55 22.35 13.18 -13.06
CA GLU A 55 22.99 14.35 -12.42
C GLU A 55 22.08 15.13 -11.46
N TRP A 56 21.06 14.49 -10.88
CA TRP A 56 20.15 15.11 -9.92
C TRP A 56 20.83 15.33 -8.56
N ILE A 57 20.78 16.57 -8.07
CA ILE A 57 21.39 16.98 -6.80
C ILE A 57 20.45 16.66 -5.63
N ALA A 58 20.93 15.89 -4.64
CA ALA A 58 20.17 15.60 -3.43
C ALA A 58 19.67 16.88 -2.74
N GLY A 59 18.35 17.02 -2.59
CA GLY A 59 17.69 18.20 -2.02
C GLY A 59 17.27 19.27 -3.04
N SER A 60 17.49 19.06 -4.34
CA SER A 60 16.91 19.90 -5.40
C SER A 60 15.45 19.52 -5.71
N GLN A 61 14.74 20.36 -6.48
CA GLN A 61 13.38 20.06 -6.94
C GLN A 61 13.30 18.81 -7.85
N GLU A 62 14.41 18.45 -8.49
CA GLU A 62 14.56 17.28 -9.37
C GLU A 62 14.86 16.00 -8.58
N TYR A 63 15.32 16.11 -7.34
CA TYR A 63 15.47 14.98 -6.41
C TYR A 63 14.14 14.68 -5.72
N LYS A 64 13.12 14.40 -6.51
CA LYS A 64 11.87 13.83 -6.04
C LYS A 64 11.81 12.37 -6.50
N PRO A 65 11.35 11.44 -5.65
CA PRO A 65 11.00 10.12 -6.14
C PRO A 65 10.08 10.33 -7.35
N PRO A 66 10.27 9.58 -8.45
CA PRO A 66 9.34 9.65 -9.56
C PRO A 66 7.95 9.41 -8.96
N GLU A 67 7.00 10.28 -9.25
CA GLU A 67 5.61 9.95 -8.97
C GLU A 67 5.33 8.58 -9.58
N GLU A 68 4.53 7.77 -8.90
CA GLU A 68 4.19 6.43 -9.34
C GLU A 68 3.47 6.53 -10.69
N ASP A 69 4.23 6.61 -11.78
CA ASP A 69 3.76 6.35 -13.14
C ASP A 69 3.57 4.83 -13.25
N ALA A 70 2.74 4.26 -12.38
CA ALA A 70 2.08 3.02 -12.67
C ALA A 70 1.38 3.24 -14.01
N ALA A 71 1.57 2.31 -14.93
CA ALA A 71 0.86 2.30 -16.20
C ALA A 71 -0.65 2.34 -15.94
N ALA A 72 -1.21 3.53 -15.83
CA ALA A 72 -2.63 3.77 -15.89
C ALA A 72 -2.97 3.67 -17.38
N ASP A 73 -3.59 2.54 -17.73
CA ASP A 73 -4.63 2.49 -18.76
C ASP A 73 -5.32 3.88 -18.83
N GLU A 74 -5.44 4.49 -20.02
CA GLU A 74 -5.80 5.91 -20.34
C GLU A 74 -6.88 6.62 -19.46
N MET A 75 -6.69 6.64 -18.15
CA MET A 75 -7.59 7.18 -17.16
C MET A 75 -6.92 8.41 -16.57
N THR A 76 -7.66 9.50 -16.56
CA THR A 76 -7.20 10.72 -15.92
C THR A 76 -7.08 10.51 -14.41
N GLU A 77 -6.19 11.26 -13.76
CA GLU A 77 -6.02 11.24 -12.29
C GLU A 77 -7.36 11.47 -11.57
N GLU A 78 -8.23 12.33 -12.12
CA GLU A 78 -9.54 12.56 -11.52
C GLU A 78 -10.45 11.32 -11.57
N ALA A 79 -10.35 10.50 -12.61
CA ALA A 79 -11.13 9.29 -12.77
C ALA A 79 -10.64 8.19 -11.82
N THR A 80 -9.32 8.05 -11.64
CA THR A 80 -8.74 7.07 -10.69
C THR A 80 -9.06 7.45 -9.25
N ILE A 81 -9.01 8.74 -8.91
CA ILE A 81 -9.43 9.24 -7.59
C ILE A 81 -10.91 8.95 -7.35
N LEU A 82 -11.77 9.23 -8.33
CA LEU A 82 -13.21 8.95 -8.23
C LEU A 82 -13.49 7.47 -8.01
N GLU A 83 -12.86 6.59 -8.79
CA GLU A 83 -12.99 5.14 -8.62
C GLU A 83 -12.57 4.70 -7.22
N GLY A 84 -11.47 5.23 -6.70
CA GLY A 84 -11.03 4.95 -5.32
C GLY A 84 -12.07 5.34 -4.26
N TYR A 85 -12.73 6.49 -4.42
CA TYR A 85 -13.82 6.92 -3.55
C TYR A 85 -15.07 6.05 -3.70
N GLN A 86 -15.46 5.68 -4.93
CA GLN A 86 -16.61 4.83 -5.19
C GLN A 86 -16.41 3.41 -4.65
N ALA A 87 -15.19 2.86 -4.76
CA ALA A 87 -14.81 1.59 -4.17
C ALA A 87 -14.96 1.65 -2.64
N LEU A 88 -14.41 2.69 -2.01
CA LEU A 88 -14.52 2.88 -0.57
C LEU A 88 -15.99 3.03 -0.11
N CYS A 89 -16.82 3.78 -0.85
CA CYS A 89 -18.26 3.85 -0.59
C CYS A 89 -18.90 2.46 -0.58
N GLY A 90 -18.58 1.62 -1.57
CA GLY A 90 -19.11 0.26 -1.64
C GLY A 90 -18.68 -0.61 -0.45
N GLU A 91 -17.42 -0.53 -0.03
CA GLU A 91 -16.90 -1.30 1.11
C GLU A 91 -17.59 -0.95 2.43
N VAL A 92 -17.95 0.32 2.62
CA VAL A 92 -18.69 0.77 3.81
C VAL A 92 -20.21 0.70 3.65
N GLY A 93 -20.71 0.03 2.61
CA GLY A 93 -22.15 -0.16 2.39
C GLY A 93 -22.92 1.09 1.95
N LEU A 94 -22.25 2.11 1.43
CA LEU A 94 -22.87 3.27 0.80
C LEU A 94 -23.16 3.01 -0.68
N THR A 95 -24.08 3.78 -1.25
CA THR A 95 -24.24 3.83 -2.71
C THR A 95 -23.00 4.45 -3.37
N ARG A 96 -22.63 3.97 -4.55
CA ARG A 96 -21.59 4.62 -5.37
C ARG A 96 -22.18 5.90 -5.97
N TYR A 97 -21.47 7.01 -5.83
CA TYR A 97 -21.87 8.31 -6.37
C TYR A 97 -21.02 8.67 -7.59
N ASP A 98 -21.55 9.51 -8.46
CA ASP A 98 -20.90 9.86 -9.73
C ASP A 98 -19.81 10.92 -9.58
N THR A 99 -19.71 11.54 -8.39
CA THR A 99 -18.71 12.59 -8.12
C THR A 99 -17.93 12.35 -6.84
N THR A 100 -16.67 12.83 -6.83
CA THR A 100 -15.79 12.76 -5.66
C THR A 100 -16.35 13.52 -4.47
N GLN A 101 -16.99 14.67 -4.72
CA GLN A 101 -17.59 15.50 -3.68
C GLN A 101 -18.73 14.80 -2.95
N GLU A 102 -19.57 14.07 -3.67
CA GLU A 102 -20.68 13.31 -3.08
C GLU A 102 -20.17 12.12 -2.28
N CYS A 103 -19.23 11.35 -2.83
CA CYS A 103 -18.59 10.26 -2.10
C CYS A 103 -17.95 10.77 -0.80
N GLN A 104 -17.14 11.82 -0.87
CA GLN A 104 -16.50 12.42 0.30
C GLN A 104 -17.51 12.89 1.34
N ARG A 105 -18.61 13.53 0.91
CA ARG A 105 -19.64 14.04 1.82
C ARG A 105 -20.28 12.92 2.63
N GLU A 106 -20.61 11.79 2.01
CA GLU A 106 -21.25 10.66 2.69
C GLU A 106 -20.25 9.82 3.50
N LEU A 107 -19.03 9.62 2.97
CA LEU A 107 -17.94 8.96 3.70
C LEU A 107 -17.59 9.70 5.00
N LYS A 108 -17.59 11.04 5.00
CA LYS A 108 -17.37 11.85 6.20
C LYS A 108 -18.41 11.64 7.30
N LYS A 109 -19.61 11.16 6.96
CA LYS A 109 -20.67 10.84 7.93
C LYS A 109 -20.58 9.40 8.44
N THR A 110 -19.74 8.58 7.81
CA THR A 110 -19.62 7.16 8.11
C THR A 110 -18.62 6.96 9.25
N LEU A 111 -19.05 6.26 10.30
CA LEU A 111 -18.18 5.94 11.43
C LEU A 111 -17.60 4.55 11.23
N VAL A 112 -16.33 4.50 10.84
CA VAL A 112 -15.58 3.25 10.64
C VAL A 112 -14.22 3.37 11.32
N ASN A 113 -13.75 2.28 11.91
CA ASN A 113 -12.40 2.24 12.43
C ASN A 113 -11.44 1.91 11.27
N ILE A 114 -10.42 2.72 11.06
CA ILE A 114 -9.52 2.54 9.90
C ILE A 114 -8.72 1.23 9.98
N VAL A 115 -8.43 0.74 11.19
CA VAL A 115 -7.76 -0.56 11.37
C VAL A 115 -8.72 -1.68 10.96
N ASP A 116 -9.98 -1.64 11.42
CA ASP A 116 -11.00 -2.62 11.01
C ASP A 116 -11.19 -2.62 9.48
N LEU A 117 -11.13 -1.46 8.83
CA LEU A 117 -11.24 -1.35 7.37
C LEU A 117 -10.05 -2.00 6.65
N ILE A 118 -8.83 -1.76 7.14
CA ILE A 118 -7.62 -2.40 6.59
C ILE A 118 -7.68 -3.92 6.80
N ASP A 119 -8.10 -4.37 7.98
CA ASP A 119 -8.24 -5.79 8.31
C ASP A 119 -9.34 -6.45 7.48
N ALA A 120 -10.46 -5.78 7.26
CA ALA A 120 -11.54 -6.22 6.36
C ALA A 120 -11.02 -6.45 4.94
N ARG A 121 -10.24 -5.51 4.38
CA ARG A 121 -9.57 -5.69 3.08
C ARG A 121 -8.61 -6.87 3.06
N ARG A 122 -7.76 -7.00 4.08
CA ARG A 122 -6.76 -8.09 4.17
C ARG A 122 -7.40 -9.46 4.34
N THR A 123 -8.55 -9.52 5.02
CA THR A 123 -9.24 -10.78 5.33
C THR A 123 -10.41 -11.06 4.40
N MET A 124 -10.67 -10.20 3.41
CA MET A 124 -11.82 -10.27 2.51
C MET A 124 -13.16 -10.38 3.26
N LYS A 125 -13.29 -9.60 4.34
CA LYS A 125 -14.51 -9.51 5.15
C LYS A 125 -15.16 -8.15 4.99
N GLU A 126 -16.44 -8.08 5.35
CA GLU A 126 -17.15 -6.81 5.46
C GLU A 126 -16.68 -6.04 6.70
N VAL A 127 -16.48 -4.74 6.54
CA VAL A 127 -16.07 -3.85 7.62
C VAL A 127 -17.26 -3.47 8.50
N LYS A 128 -17.01 -3.33 9.80
CA LYS A 128 -18.04 -2.84 10.73
C LYS A 128 -18.22 -1.33 10.59
N VAL A 129 -19.40 -0.94 10.14
CA VAL A 129 -19.86 0.45 10.15
C VAL A 129 -20.70 0.71 11.40
N TRP A 130 -20.39 1.79 12.09
CA TRP A 130 -21.02 2.18 13.36
C TRP A 130 -22.09 3.24 13.11
N GLN A 131 -23.20 3.15 13.84
CA GLN A 131 -24.25 4.18 13.84
C GLN A 131 -24.18 5.07 15.08
N ASP A 132 -23.56 4.58 16.15
CA ASP A 132 -23.46 5.27 17.43
C ASP A 132 -22.02 5.72 17.68
N PHE A 133 -21.84 7.03 17.85
CA PHE A 133 -20.52 7.62 18.02
C PHE A 133 -19.89 7.26 19.37
N GLU A 134 -20.68 7.11 20.43
CA GLU A 134 -20.17 6.77 21.76
C GLU A 134 -19.62 5.35 21.78
N ALA A 135 -20.36 4.38 21.23
CA ALA A 135 -19.93 3.00 21.07
C ALA A 135 -18.71 2.90 20.14
N PHE A 136 -18.71 3.64 19.02
CA PHE A 136 -17.55 3.70 18.12
C PHE A 136 -16.30 4.23 18.82
N ARG A 137 -16.46 5.30 19.60
CA ARG A 137 -15.37 5.91 20.36
C ARG A 137 -14.87 4.97 21.45
N ALA A 138 -15.77 4.34 22.21
CA ALA A 138 -15.42 3.39 23.27
C ALA A 138 -14.64 2.19 22.70
N TYR A 139 -15.08 1.66 21.56
CA TYR A 139 -14.38 0.60 20.84
C TYR A 139 -12.98 1.04 20.38
N THR A 140 -12.90 2.20 19.72
CA THR A 140 -11.65 2.68 19.11
C THR A 140 -10.61 3.11 20.13
N LEU A 141 -11.02 3.66 21.28
CA LEU A 141 -10.11 4.22 22.28
C LEU A 141 -9.76 3.25 23.42
N ASN A 142 -10.26 2.01 23.40
CA ASN A 142 -10.09 1.05 24.50
C ASN A 142 -8.61 0.67 24.74
N GLY A 143 -7.93 1.44 25.59
CA GLY A 143 -6.52 1.25 25.95
C GLY A 143 -5.51 2.06 25.13
N MET A 144 -5.95 2.95 24.22
CA MET A 144 -5.07 3.73 23.32
C MET A 144 -5.15 5.26 23.55
N THR A 145 -5.65 5.69 24.71
CA THR A 145 -5.63 7.12 25.08
C THR A 145 -4.30 7.47 25.73
N ILE A 146 -3.50 8.30 25.05
CA ILE A 146 -2.37 8.99 25.69
C ILE A 146 -2.95 10.07 26.60
N ASP A 147 -2.49 10.12 27.85
CA ASP A 147 -2.87 11.18 28.78
C ASP A 147 -2.46 12.54 28.19
N VAL A 148 -3.38 13.51 28.19
CA VAL A 148 -3.16 14.83 27.59
C VAL A 148 -1.96 15.54 28.23
N GLU A 149 -1.72 15.32 29.53
CA GLU A 149 -0.57 15.87 30.24
C GLU A 149 0.75 15.23 29.80
N GLU A 150 0.73 13.92 29.52
CA GLU A 150 1.89 13.18 29.01
C GLU A 150 2.23 13.57 27.56
N GLY A 151 1.21 13.78 26.71
CA GLY A 151 1.37 14.33 25.37
C GLY A 151 1.94 15.76 25.37
N ALA A 152 1.51 16.60 26.31
CA ALA A 152 2.01 17.97 26.43
C ALA A 152 3.46 18.05 26.95
N ARG A 153 3.89 17.08 27.76
CA ARG A 153 5.26 17.01 28.32
C ARG A 153 6.32 16.73 27.26
N GLY A 154 5.95 16.01 26.18
CA GLY A 154 6.82 15.77 25.02
C GLY A 154 7.07 17.00 24.16
N SER A 155 6.16 17.98 24.16
CA SER A 155 6.26 19.17 23.28
C SER A 155 7.04 20.34 23.91
N LYS A 156 7.41 20.28 25.19
CA LYS A 156 8.17 21.33 25.90
C LYS A 156 9.61 20.92 26.19
N ARG A 157 10.40 20.63 25.15
CA ARG A 157 11.86 20.61 25.26
C ARG A 157 12.49 20.88 23.89
N VAL A 158 12.62 22.16 23.54
CA VAL A 158 13.85 22.82 23.02
C VAL A 158 13.49 24.30 22.82
N THR A 159 13.68 25.11 23.86
CA THR A 159 14.04 26.52 23.68
C THR A 159 15.29 26.73 24.51
N LYS A 160 16.44 26.36 23.94
CA LYS A 160 17.75 26.62 24.54
C LYS A 160 18.06 28.10 24.31
N ASN A 161 17.90 28.89 25.38
CA ASN A 161 18.33 30.28 25.44
C ASN A 161 19.78 30.42 24.94
N ARG A 162 19.99 31.32 23.97
CA ARG A 162 21.30 31.87 23.66
C ARG A 162 21.39 33.23 24.35
N LYS A 163 22.33 33.31 25.29
CA LYS A 163 22.76 34.53 25.98
C LYS A 163 23.82 35.22 25.15
#